data_AF-A0A1Q4WJG2-F1
#
_entry.id   AF-A0A1Q4WJG2-F1
#
_cell.length_a   1.000
_cell.length_b   1.000
_cell.length_c   1.000
_cell.angle_alpha   90.00
_cell.angle_beta   90.00
_cell.angle_gamma   90.00
#
_symmetry.space_group_name_H-M   'P 1'
#
loop_
_entity.id
_entity.type
_entity.pdbx_description
1 polymer ?
#
loop_
_entity_poly.entity_id
_entity_poly.type
_entity_poly.pdbx_seq_one_letter_code
_entity_poly.pdbx_strand_id
1 'polypeptide(L)'
;MASWKWNNQESPTATIGVRATMGAVTMKDDAQAAQRPYVFVRGYDSRLHVNWWDGKAWHWSDQGTPAGRTVIERVGAVTVQDGPNAQQRPYAFVITDDSHLHVNWWDGSKWNWNDQGAPSGRLVREGVGVVSVQDSPSAKQRPYVFVLTDDFRLWVNWWDGSKWNWSDQGAPPNHTISRPLGVTTVKDDPNAFTRPYAFVITEDSRVWVNWWDGSKWNWSDQGAPSGQPVKKGVGAVSVQNDPNAQQRPYAFVQGYDSKLYVNWWDGSKWNWSDQGAPGGRLILDSVGVVTMKDDPNAFTRPYVFVLGDDSKLYVNWWDGSKWNWAAQGTPPGRVIERPGETLTMQDNPSAAQRPYAFVITDDSDLYVNWWSLA
;
A
#
# COMPACT_ATOMS: atom_id res chain seq x y z
N MET A 1 0.13 23.87 -18.20
CA MET A 1 -0.74 22.73 -18.60
C MET A 1 -0.43 21.56 -17.68
N ALA A 2 -1.46 20.84 -17.24
CA ALA A 2 -1.27 19.68 -16.38
C ALA A 2 -0.50 18.57 -17.12
N SER A 3 0.46 17.94 -16.45
CA SER A 3 1.30 16.90 -17.05
C SER A 3 2.02 16.07 -16.00
N TRP A 4 2.40 14.86 -16.38
CA TRP A 4 3.30 14.03 -15.59
C TRP A 4 4.69 14.64 -15.53
N LYS A 5 5.28 14.62 -14.33
CA LYS A 5 6.62 15.13 -14.05
C LYS A 5 7.42 14.09 -13.28
N TRP A 6 8.73 14.11 -13.50
CA TRP A 6 9.70 13.36 -12.74
C TRP A 6 10.46 14.32 -11.84
N ASN A 7 10.70 13.92 -10.59
CA ASN A 7 11.57 14.64 -9.67
C ASN A 7 12.49 13.65 -8.94
N ASN A 8 13.79 13.96 -8.90
CA ASN A 8 14.73 13.20 -8.10
C ASN A 8 14.54 13.57 -6.62
N GLN A 9 14.34 12.58 -5.74
CA GLN A 9 14.34 12.77 -4.29
C GLN A 9 15.69 12.46 -3.67
N GLU A 10 16.67 12.12 -4.51
CA GLU A 10 18.02 11.75 -4.14
C GLU A 10 18.03 10.47 -3.28
N SER A 11 19.19 10.17 -2.72
CA SER A 11 19.40 9.13 -1.74
C SER A 11 19.39 9.70 -0.31
N PRO A 12 19.18 8.87 0.74
CA PRO A 12 19.24 9.32 2.13
C PRO A 12 20.47 10.16 2.49
N THR A 13 21.63 9.78 1.94
CA THR A 13 22.87 10.55 2.01
C THR A 13 23.69 10.35 0.74
N ALA A 14 24.75 11.13 0.55
CA ALA A 14 25.67 11.00 -0.58
C ALA A 14 26.36 9.62 -0.69
N THR A 15 26.37 8.80 0.37
CA THR A 15 27.03 7.48 0.39
C THR A 15 26.07 6.32 0.62
N ILE A 16 24.81 6.58 0.94
CA ILE A 16 23.81 5.55 1.26
C ILE A 16 22.65 5.69 0.28
N GLY A 17 22.64 4.81 -0.73
CA GLY A 17 21.53 4.68 -1.68
C GLY A 17 20.30 3.99 -1.09
N VAL A 18 19.18 4.15 -1.76
CA VAL A 18 17.93 3.44 -1.47
C VAL A 18 18.02 2.00 -1.95
N ARG A 19 17.76 1.06 -1.03
CA ARG A 19 17.73 -0.37 -1.36
C ARG A 19 16.34 -0.85 -1.76
N ALA A 20 15.33 -0.46 -0.99
CA ALA A 20 13.93 -0.81 -1.22
C ALA A 20 13.00 0.17 -0.47
N THR A 21 11.78 0.37 -0.94
CA THR A 21 10.76 1.09 -0.18
C THR A 21 10.09 0.20 0.86
N MET A 22 9.67 0.79 1.98
CA MET A 22 9.10 0.11 3.14
C MET A 22 7.63 0.48 3.41
N GLY A 23 7.11 1.48 2.69
CA GLY A 23 5.74 1.97 2.80
C GLY A 23 5.69 3.48 2.60
N ALA A 24 4.52 3.99 2.22
CA ALA A 24 4.32 5.42 2.04
C ALA A 24 2.95 5.86 2.55
N VAL A 25 2.91 7.07 3.09
CA VAL A 25 1.68 7.67 3.64
C VAL A 25 1.64 9.16 3.36
N THR A 26 0.46 9.74 3.55
CA THR A 26 0.29 11.18 3.60
C THR A 26 -0.19 11.63 4.97
N MET A 27 0.23 12.82 5.35
CA MET A 27 -0.10 13.47 6.60
C MET A 27 -0.63 14.87 6.35
N LYS A 28 -1.50 15.40 7.20
CA LYS A 28 -1.92 16.79 7.21
C LYS A 28 -1.67 17.39 8.59
N ASP A 29 -1.26 18.65 8.64
CA ASP A 29 -1.10 19.40 9.89
C ASP A 29 -2.46 19.67 10.56
N ASP A 30 -3.49 19.90 9.74
CA ASP A 30 -4.88 20.05 10.15
C ASP A 30 -5.84 19.57 9.03
N ALA A 31 -7.15 19.60 9.29
CA ALA A 31 -8.16 19.09 8.35
C ALA A 31 -8.19 19.81 6.99
N GLN A 32 -7.73 21.07 6.92
CA GLN A 32 -7.75 21.92 5.73
C GLN A 32 -6.38 21.99 5.03
N ALA A 33 -5.30 21.60 5.73
CA ALA A 33 -3.95 21.63 5.20
C ALA A 33 -3.76 20.69 4.00
N ALA A 34 -2.77 21.03 3.18
CA ALA A 34 -2.26 20.15 2.15
C ALA A 34 -1.69 18.87 2.74
N GLN A 35 -1.91 17.76 2.04
CA GLN A 35 -1.21 16.52 2.35
C GLN A 35 0.29 16.69 2.17
N ARG A 36 1.06 16.05 3.04
CA ARG A 36 2.51 15.94 3.01
C ARG A 36 2.88 14.46 2.88
N PRO A 37 3.59 14.05 1.83
CA PRO A 37 4.03 12.69 1.65
C PRO A 37 5.17 12.34 2.62
N TYR A 38 5.15 11.09 3.09
CA TYR A 38 6.23 10.43 3.82
C TYR A 38 6.47 9.08 3.14
N VAL A 39 7.68 8.86 2.67
CA VAL A 39 8.10 7.60 2.03
C VAL A 39 9.20 6.98 2.86
N PHE A 40 8.89 5.83 3.45
CA PHE A 40 9.83 5.06 4.23
C PHE A 40 10.61 4.14 3.30
N VAL A 41 11.92 4.06 3.49
CA VAL A 41 12.81 3.23 2.69
C VAL A 41 13.82 2.55 3.57
N ARG A 42 14.30 1.40 3.10
CA ARG A 42 15.50 0.78 3.62
C ARG A 42 16.70 1.21 2.78
N GLY A 43 17.73 1.75 3.42
CA GLY A 43 19.01 2.06 2.77
C GLY A 43 19.89 0.82 2.58
N TYR A 44 20.99 0.94 1.84
CA TYR A 44 22.00 -0.14 1.76
C TYR A 44 22.69 -0.45 3.09
N ASP A 45 22.63 0.50 4.03
CA ASP A 45 23.02 0.32 5.44
C ASP A 45 22.04 -0.54 6.26
N SER A 46 20.94 -0.99 5.64
CA SER A 46 19.87 -1.78 6.27
C SER A 46 19.14 -1.04 7.40
N ARG A 47 19.22 0.30 7.42
CA ARG A 47 18.47 1.18 8.32
C ARG A 47 17.20 1.68 7.64
N LEU A 48 16.21 2.05 8.44
CA LEU A 48 15.03 2.74 7.96
C LEU A 48 15.34 4.23 7.81
N HIS A 49 15.04 4.80 6.66
CA HIS A 49 15.09 6.23 6.39
C HIS A 49 13.70 6.69 5.95
N VAL A 50 13.38 7.95 6.18
CA VAL A 50 12.14 8.56 5.68
C VAL A 50 12.46 9.79 4.84
N ASN A 51 11.92 9.82 3.62
CA ASN A 51 11.87 10.99 2.76
C ASN A 51 10.51 11.66 2.91
N TRP A 52 10.49 12.96 3.23
CA TRP A 52 9.24 13.66 3.50
C TRP A 52 9.28 15.11 3.04
N TRP A 53 8.10 15.66 2.75
CA TRP A 53 7.93 17.03 2.28
C TRP A 53 7.37 17.92 3.39
N ASP A 54 8.02 19.05 3.66
CA ASP A 54 7.60 19.99 4.71
C ASP A 54 6.64 21.09 4.23
N GLY A 55 6.30 21.09 2.94
CA GLY A 55 5.57 22.20 2.28
C GLY A 55 6.45 23.09 1.40
N LYS A 56 7.78 22.99 1.52
CA LYS A 56 8.77 23.83 0.83
C LYS A 56 9.94 23.03 0.25
N ALA A 57 10.41 22.02 0.96
CA ALA A 57 11.54 21.19 0.59
C ALA A 57 11.32 19.73 0.98
N TRP A 58 12.01 18.84 0.26
CA TRP A 58 12.12 17.45 0.62
C TRP A 58 13.26 17.26 1.61
N HIS A 59 13.05 16.38 2.57
CA HIS A 59 13.98 16.10 3.65
C HIS A 59 14.17 14.61 3.81
N TRP A 60 15.38 14.23 4.16
CA TRP A 60 15.72 12.87 4.60
C TRP A 60 15.95 12.85 6.10
N SER A 61 15.49 11.80 6.76
CA SER A 61 15.77 11.55 8.17
C SER A 61 16.03 10.07 8.40
N ASP A 62 17.20 9.76 8.97
CA ASP A 62 17.57 8.42 9.43
C ASP A 62 16.76 8.06 10.67
N GLN A 63 15.91 7.03 10.55
CA GLN A 63 15.13 6.47 11.65
C GLN A 63 15.89 5.37 12.39
N GLY A 64 17.06 5.02 11.89
CA GLY A 64 17.91 3.98 12.40
C GLY A 64 17.26 2.61 12.29
N THR A 65 17.47 1.82 13.32
CA THR A 65 17.06 0.43 13.39
C THR A 65 16.48 0.17 14.76
N PRO A 66 15.39 -0.62 14.88
CA PRO A 66 14.88 -0.99 16.18
C PRO A 66 15.91 -1.88 16.90
N ALA A 67 16.32 -1.49 18.10
CA ALA A 67 17.25 -2.26 18.95
C ALA A 67 18.55 -2.74 18.26
N GLY A 68 19.03 -2.02 17.24
CA GLY A 68 20.24 -2.39 16.50
C GLY A 68 20.09 -3.56 15.52
N ARG A 69 18.85 -4.00 15.22
CA ARG A 69 18.55 -5.05 14.24
C ARG A 69 18.70 -4.56 12.80
N THR A 70 18.83 -5.46 11.83
CA THR A 70 18.75 -5.05 10.41
C THR A 70 17.32 -5.10 9.91
N VAL A 71 16.88 -4.06 9.18
CA VAL A 71 15.59 -4.06 8.49
C VAL A 71 15.70 -4.97 7.26
N ILE A 72 14.84 -5.99 7.15
CA ILE A 72 14.91 -6.98 6.06
C ILE A 72 13.78 -6.84 5.05
N GLU A 73 12.55 -6.60 5.49
CA GLU A 73 11.38 -6.63 4.61
C GLU A 73 10.35 -5.57 4.98
N ARG A 74 9.57 -5.16 3.98
CA ARG A 74 8.46 -4.23 4.16
C ARG A 74 7.23 -4.95 4.71
N VAL A 75 6.45 -4.24 5.52
CA VAL A 75 5.02 -4.57 5.72
C VAL A 75 4.15 -3.45 5.17
N GLY A 76 4.52 -2.20 5.44
CA GLY A 76 3.85 -1.03 4.89
C GLY A 76 3.75 0.10 5.91
N ALA A 77 3.10 1.19 5.52
CA ALA A 77 2.90 2.33 6.40
C ALA A 77 1.43 2.78 6.40
N VAL A 78 0.99 3.37 7.51
CA VAL A 78 -0.38 3.88 7.66
C VAL A 78 -0.40 5.18 8.48
N THR A 79 -1.29 6.09 8.10
CA THR A 79 -1.63 7.26 8.90
C THR A 79 -2.84 6.97 9.79
N VAL A 80 -2.74 7.34 11.06
CA VAL A 80 -3.86 7.28 12.02
C VAL A 80 -4.04 8.62 12.72
N GLN A 81 -5.25 8.91 13.17
CA GLN A 81 -5.58 10.05 14.02
C GLN A 81 -6.60 9.69 15.10
N ASP A 82 -6.50 10.33 16.27
CA ASP A 82 -7.41 10.12 17.41
C ASP A 82 -8.71 10.94 17.30
N GLY A 83 -9.29 10.97 16.10
CA GLY A 83 -10.51 11.71 15.78
C GLY A 83 -10.31 12.77 14.69
N PRO A 84 -11.41 13.41 14.21
CA PRO A 84 -11.39 14.20 12.98
C PRO A 84 -10.45 15.40 12.97
N ASN A 85 -10.19 15.99 14.15
CA ASN A 85 -9.36 17.18 14.32
C ASN A 85 -8.07 16.89 15.10
N ALA A 86 -7.79 15.62 15.40
CA ALA A 86 -6.56 15.24 16.09
C ALA A 86 -5.38 15.30 15.12
N GLN A 87 -4.19 15.55 15.65
CA GLN A 87 -2.96 15.45 14.87
C GLN A 87 -2.84 14.04 14.29
N GLN A 88 -2.53 13.97 13.00
CA GLN A 88 -2.23 12.72 12.33
C GLN A 88 -0.89 12.18 12.81
N ARG A 89 -0.72 10.85 12.79
CA ARG A 89 0.52 10.15 13.12
C ARG A 89 0.80 9.05 12.08
N PRO A 90 1.98 9.02 11.46
CA PRO A 90 2.42 7.93 10.60
C PRO A 90 2.99 6.78 11.44
N TYR A 91 2.72 5.56 10.98
CA TYR A 91 3.28 4.32 11.49
C TYR A 91 3.89 3.56 10.31
N ALA A 92 5.15 3.16 10.40
CA ALA A 92 5.83 2.31 9.44
C ALA A 92 6.16 0.96 10.08
N PHE A 93 5.74 -0.11 9.42
CA PHE A 93 5.90 -1.49 9.89
C PHE A 93 6.89 -2.21 9.00
N VAL A 94 7.86 -2.85 9.63
CA VAL A 94 8.94 -3.59 8.98
C VAL A 94 9.16 -4.93 9.67
N ILE A 95 9.78 -5.86 8.94
CA ILE A 95 10.30 -7.10 9.50
C ILE A 95 11.83 -6.96 9.60
N THR A 96 12.39 -7.44 10.69
CA THR A 96 13.83 -7.41 10.99
C THR A 96 14.46 -8.80 10.91
N ASP A 97 15.79 -8.88 10.99
CA ASP A 97 16.56 -10.13 10.89
C ASP A 97 16.24 -11.20 11.96
N ASP A 98 15.56 -10.84 13.04
CA ASP A 98 15.00 -11.76 14.03
C ASP A 98 13.58 -12.25 13.68
N SER A 99 13.09 -11.94 12.47
CA SER A 99 11.75 -12.28 11.99
C SER A 99 10.61 -11.75 12.87
N HIS A 100 10.85 -10.66 13.59
CA HIS A 100 9.82 -9.95 14.34
C HIS A 100 9.19 -8.85 13.51
N LEU A 101 7.95 -8.49 13.86
CA LEU A 101 7.30 -7.26 13.40
C LEU A 101 7.75 -6.10 14.27
N HIS A 102 8.27 -5.03 13.66
CA HIS A 102 8.64 -3.81 14.36
C HIS A 102 7.88 -2.61 13.78
N VAL A 103 7.59 -1.65 14.65
CA VAL A 103 6.92 -0.40 14.26
C VAL A 103 7.77 0.82 14.60
N ASN A 104 7.94 1.70 13.63
CA ASN A 104 8.47 3.04 13.78
C ASN A 104 7.31 4.04 13.66
N TRP A 105 7.14 4.94 14.62
CA TRP A 105 6.01 5.86 14.63
C TRP A 105 6.35 7.21 15.27
N TRP A 106 5.65 8.25 14.85
CA TRP A 106 5.83 9.61 15.40
C TRP A 106 4.78 9.91 16.47
N ASP A 107 5.23 10.36 17.65
CA ASP A 107 4.35 10.66 18.78
C ASP A 107 3.86 12.10 18.88
N GLY A 108 4.23 12.94 17.90
CA GLY A 108 4.02 14.40 17.95
C GLY A 108 5.30 15.18 18.23
N SER A 109 6.31 14.53 18.80
CA SER A 109 7.57 15.15 19.24
C SER A 109 8.83 14.40 18.81
N LYS A 110 8.77 13.07 18.73
CA LYS A 110 9.89 12.21 18.34
C LYS A 110 9.41 10.94 17.66
N TRP A 111 10.32 10.32 16.94
CA TRP A 111 10.16 8.98 16.40
C TRP A 111 10.47 7.94 17.48
N ASN A 112 9.64 6.90 17.54
CA ASN A 112 9.77 5.80 18.49
C ASN A 112 9.78 4.48 17.74
N TRP A 113 10.55 3.53 18.26
CA TRP A 113 10.51 2.14 17.84
C TRP A 113 9.82 1.29 18.90
N ASN A 114 9.02 0.31 18.48
CA ASN A 114 8.49 -0.72 19.36
C ASN A 114 8.54 -2.09 18.67
N ASP A 115 9.06 -3.09 19.37
CA ASP A 115 9.03 -4.50 18.95
C ASP A 115 7.62 -5.06 19.20
N GLN A 116 6.97 -5.58 18.16
CA GLN A 116 5.66 -6.25 18.27
C GLN A 116 5.80 -7.76 18.44
N GLY A 117 7.03 -8.27 18.40
CA GLY A 117 7.38 -9.66 18.42
C GLY A 117 6.92 -10.38 17.15
N ALA A 118 6.76 -11.68 17.30
CA ALA A 118 6.07 -12.53 16.36
C ALA A 118 4.96 -13.30 17.11
N PRO A 119 3.82 -13.57 16.48
CA PRO A 119 2.69 -14.19 17.16
C PRO A 119 3.03 -15.63 17.56
N SER A 120 2.63 -16.03 18.78
CA SER A 120 2.69 -17.43 19.25
C SER A 120 4.05 -18.13 19.09
N GLY A 121 5.16 -17.38 19.18
CA GLY A 121 6.51 -17.93 18.99
C GLY A 121 6.82 -18.35 17.56
N ARG A 122 6.05 -17.89 16.57
CA ARG A 122 6.31 -18.07 15.13
C ARG A 122 7.40 -17.13 14.63
N LEU A 123 7.78 -17.28 13.37
CA LEU A 123 8.62 -16.32 12.66
C LEU A 123 7.77 -15.57 11.64
N VAL A 124 7.83 -14.24 11.63
CA VAL A 124 7.18 -13.43 10.59
C VAL A 124 8.00 -13.53 9.30
N ARG A 125 7.36 -14.01 8.24
CA ARG A 125 8.00 -14.31 6.95
C ARG A 125 7.83 -13.18 5.95
N GLU A 126 6.60 -12.68 5.80
CA GLU A 126 6.25 -11.66 4.81
C GLU A 126 5.16 -10.73 5.34
N GLY A 127 5.19 -9.46 4.94
CA GLY A 127 4.10 -8.51 5.16
C GLY A 127 3.02 -8.65 4.09
N VAL A 128 1.75 -8.72 4.51
CA VAL A 128 0.61 -8.61 3.58
C VAL A 128 0.20 -7.16 3.41
N GLY A 129 0.30 -6.36 4.47
CA GLY A 129 0.09 -4.92 4.44
C GLY A 129 -0.47 -4.38 5.74
N VAL A 130 -0.70 -3.06 5.79
CA VAL A 130 -1.32 -2.38 6.93
C VAL A 130 -2.45 -1.46 6.50
N VAL A 131 -3.52 -1.41 7.29
CA VAL A 131 -4.65 -0.48 7.09
C VAL A 131 -5.03 0.25 8.38
N SER A 132 -5.67 1.40 8.23
CA SER A 132 -6.28 2.16 9.32
C SER A 132 -7.74 1.76 9.46
N VAL A 133 -8.11 1.28 10.65
CA VAL A 133 -9.47 0.88 11.01
C VAL A 133 -10.04 1.86 12.03
N GLN A 134 -11.31 2.23 11.87
CA GLN A 134 -12.09 3.07 12.77
C GLN A 134 -13.51 2.53 12.91
N ASP A 135 -14.03 2.55 14.15
CA ASP A 135 -15.35 2.02 14.48
C ASP A 135 -16.49 2.95 14.03
N SER A 136 -16.22 4.25 13.89
CA SER A 136 -17.16 5.27 13.43
C SER A 136 -16.40 6.48 12.87
N PRO A 137 -17.07 7.48 12.24
CA PRO A 137 -16.40 8.67 11.70
C PRO A 137 -15.62 9.50 12.73
N SER A 138 -16.03 9.47 14.01
CA SER A 138 -15.42 10.21 15.10
C SER A 138 -14.55 9.34 16.02
N ALA A 139 -14.52 8.03 15.80
CA ALA A 139 -13.69 7.12 16.58
C ALA A 139 -12.20 7.31 16.29
N LYS A 140 -11.37 6.87 17.24
CA LYS A 140 -9.92 6.79 17.03
C LYS A 140 -9.61 5.76 15.95
N GLN A 141 -8.69 6.12 15.06
CA GLN A 141 -8.14 5.21 14.07
C GLN A 141 -7.08 4.31 14.70
N ARG A 142 -7.00 3.07 14.21
CA ARG A 142 -6.12 2.02 14.74
C ARG A 142 -5.46 1.28 13.59
N PRO A 143 -4.15 1.02 13.66
CA PRO A 143 -3.47 0.19 12.67
C PRO A 143 -3.87 -1.28 12.82
N TYR A 144 -4.15 -1.93 11.70
CA TYR A 144 -4.31 -3.38 11.56
C TYR A 144 -3.26 -3.87 10.57
N VAL A 145 -2.30 -4.64 11.07
CA VAL A 145 -1.10 -5.07 10.36
C VAL A 145 -1.21 -6.55 10.07
N PHE A 146 -1.23 -6.92 8.80
CA PHE A 146 -1.39 -8.29 8.34
C PHE A 146 -0.05 -8.84 7.89
N VAL A 147 0.30 -10.02 8.40
CA VAL A 147 1.55 -10.71 8.09
C VAL A 147 1.32 -12.19 7.87
N LEU A 148 2.24 -12.82 7.15
CA LEU A 148 2.34 -14.26 7.01
C LEU A 148 3.46 -14.79 7.90
N THR A 149 3.21 -15.89 8.58
CA THR A 149 4.19 -16.59 9.40
C THR A 149 4.76 -17.82 8.70
N ASP A 150 5.80 -18.41 9.30
CA ASP A 150 6.47 -19.63 8.86
C ASP A 150 5.57 -20.89 8.81
N ASP A 151 4.39 -20.85 9.45
CA ASP A 151 3.36 -21.88 9.35
C ASP A 151 2.32 -21.63 8.24
N PHE A 152 2.61 -20.69 7.32
CA PHE A 152 1.77 -20.36 6.15
C PHE A 152 0.35 -19.86 6.50
N ARG A 153 0.20 -19.23 7.68
CA ARG A 153 -1.05 -18.64 8.16
C ARG A 153 -1.00 -17.12 8.12
N LEU A 154 -2.18 -16.52 8.04
CA LEU A 154 -2.39 -15.09 8.15
C LEU A 154 -2.57 -14.71 9.62
N TRP A 155 -1.84 -13.71 10.07
CA TRP A 155 -2.00 -13.11 11.39
C TRP A 155 -2.27 -11.62 11.26
N VAL A 156 -3.06 -11.08 12.19
CA VAL A 156 -3.24 -9.64 12.35
C VAL A 156 -2.69 -9.18 13.70
N ASN A 157 -1.82 -8.17 13.67
CA ASN A 157 -1.40 -7.39 14.83
C ASN A 157 -2.15 -6.05 14.82
N TRP A 158 -2.83 -5.72 15.92
CA TRP A 158 -3.67 -4.52 15.97
C TRP A 158 -3.66 -3.86 17.34
N TRP A 159 -3.90 -2.54 17.35
CA TRP A 159 -3.94 -1.74 18.57
C TRP A 159 -5.36 -1.59 19.09
N ASP A 160 -5.60 -1.96 20.35
CA ASP A 160 -6.94 -1.88 20.97
C ASP A 160 -7.25 -0.54 21.66
N GLY A 161 -6.33 0.42 21.60
CA GLY A 161 -6.41 1.67 22.36
C GLY A 161 -5.52 1.66 23.61
N SER A 162 -5.08 0.49 24.06
CA SER A 162 -4.28 0.31 25.28
C SER A 162 -3.08 -0.61 25.10
N LYS A 163 -3.20 -1.65 24.26
CA LYS A 163 -2.14 -2.60 23.97
C LYS A 163 -2.25 -3.14 22.54
N TRP A 164 -1.16 -3.71 22.07
CA TRP A 164 -1.10 -4.48 20.84
C TRP A 164 -1.58 -5.90 21.09
N ASN A 165 -2.34 -6.44 20.14
CA ASN A 165 -2.88 -7.79 20.20
C ASN A 165 -2.56 -8.52 18.89
N TRP A 166 -2.25 -9.81 19.01
CA TRP A 166 -2.14 -10.73 17.89
C TRP A 166 -3.40 -11.59 17.79
N SER A 167 -3.87 -11.85 16.57
CA SER A 167 -4.99 -12.76 16.31
C SER A 167 -4.69 -13.62 15.08
N ASP A 168 -4.79 -14.93 15.25
CA ASP A 168 -4.63 -15.93 14.18
C ASP A 168 -5.87 -15.90 13.29
N GLN A 169 -5.69 -15.56 12.01
CA GLN A 169 -6.77 -15.63 11.02
C GLN A 169 -6.80 -16.97 10.28
N GLY A 170 -5.84 -17.84 10.59
CA GLY A 170 -5.66 -19.12 9.98
C GLY A 170 -5.21 -19.04 8.53
N ALA A 171 -5.59 -20.06 7.79
CA ALA A 171 -5.43 -20.12 6.34
C ALA A 171 -6.80 -20.42 5.74
N PRO A 172 -6.99 -20.18 4.43
CA PRO A 172 -8.20 -20.60 3.75
C PRO A 172 -8.49 -22.09 3.95
N PRO A 173 -9.77 -22.52 3.99
CA PRO A 173 -10.13 -23.92 4.22
C PRO A 173 -9.41 -24.89 3.27
N ASN A 174 -8.65 -25.84 3.81
CA ASN A 174 -7.86 -26.86 3.09
C ASN A 174 -6.73 -26.30 2.21
N HIS A 175 -6.29 -25.07 2.45
CA HIS A 175 -5.17 -24.45 1.74
C HIS A 175 -4.12 -23.90 2.71
N THR A 176 -2.95 -23.59 2.16
CA THR A 176 -1.86 -22.85 2.78
C THR A 176 -1.66 -21.54 2.05
N ILE A 177 -1.19 -20.51 2.75
CA ILE A 177 -0.93 -19.23 2.10
C ILE A 177 0.49 -19.21 1.55
N SER A 178 0.63 -19.12 0.24
CA SER A 178 1.95 -19.12 -0.41
C SER A 178 2.57 -17.73 -0.47
N ARG A 179 1.80 -16.69 -0.83
CA ARG A 179 2.28 -15.31 -0.97
C ARG A 179 1.25 -14.25 -0.52
N PRO A 180 1.68 -13.05 -0.11
CA PRO A 180 0.81 -11.91 0.12
C PRO A 180 0.24 -11.37 -1.20
N LEU A 181 -0.90 -10.67 -1.11
CA LEU A 181 -1.43 -9.87 -2.21
C LEU A 181 -1.55 -8.40 -1.82
N GLY A 182 -2.26 -8.11 -0.73
CA GLY A 182 -2.47 -6.74 -0.26
C GLY A 182 -3.66 -6.61 0.67
N VAL A 183 -3.84 -5.44 1.23
CA VAL A 183 -4.91 -5.12 2.17
C VAL A 183 -5.64 -3.85 1.75
N THR A 184 -6.91 -3.75 2.11
CA THR A 184 -7.68 -2.50 1.98
C THR A 184 -8.75 -2.43 3.07
N THR A 185 -9.37 -1.27 3.22
CA THR A 185 -10.60 -1.14 4.02
C THR A 185 -11.78 -0.75 3.17
N VAL A 186 -12.97 -1.12 3.64
CA VAL A 186 -14.25 -0.85 2.99
C VAL A 186 -15.24 -0.34 4.01
N LYS A 187 -15.99 0.70 3.68
CA LYS A 187 -17.18 1.17 4.41
C LYS A 187 -18.47 0.84 3.66
N ASP A 188 -19.50 0.43 4.39
CA ASP A 188 -20.84 0.22 3.83
C ASP A 188 -21.57 1.53 3.52
N ASP A 189 -21.32 2.55 4.32
CA ASP A 189 -21.82 3.91 4.16
C ASP A 189 -20.86 4.89 4.88
N PRO A 190 -21.00 6.21 4.72
CA PRO A 190 -20.08 7.18 5.34
C PRO A 190 -19.95 7.08 6.86
N ASN A 191 -20.98 6.58 7.55
CA ASN A 191 -21.07 6.46 9.00
C ASN A 191 -20.73 5.05 9.52
N ALA A 192 -20.59 4.08 8.62
CA ALA A 192 -20.19 2.72 8.97
C ALA A 192 -18.76 2.66 9.51
N PHE A 193 -18.50 1.63 10.31
CA PHE A 193 -17.15 1.23 10.65
C PHE A 193 -16.38 0.81 9.39
N THR A 194 -15.07 0.94 9.41
CA THR A 194 -14.22 0.42 8.32
C THR A 194 -13.97 -1.07 8.50
N ARG A 195 -14.34 -1.88 7.51
CA ARG A 195 -14.01 -3.30 7.46
C ARG A 195 -12.65 -3.51 6.83
N PRO A 196 -11.67 -4.14 7.52
CA PRO A 196 -10.44 -4.59 6.90
C PRO A 196 -10.67 -5.81 6.00
N TYR A 197 -9.98 -5.83 4.87
CA TYR A 197 -9.90 -6.92 3.90
C TYR A 197 -8.41 -7.23 3.68
N ALA A 198 -8.03 -8.50 3.82
CA ALA A 198 -6.69 -9.00 3.54
C ALA A 198 -6.76 -10.06 2.44
N PHE A 199 -6.11 -9.77 1.33
CA PHE A 199 -6.02 -10.66 0.18
C PHE A 199 -4.69 -11.40 0.20
N VAL A 200 -4.75 -12.69 -0.13
CA VAL A 200 -3.60 -13.58 -0.17
C VAL A 200 -3.70 -14.53 -1.36
N ILE A 201 -2.57 -15.15 -1.70
CA ILE A 201 -2.47 -16.15 -2.77
C ILE A 201 -2.13 -17.51 -2.15
N THR A 202 -2.90 -18.53 -2.46
CA THR A 202 -2.72 -19.90 -1.94
C THR A 202 -1.71 -20.70 -2.77
N GLU A 203 -1.32 -21.89 -2.32
CA GLU A 203 -0.36 -22.77 -3.01
C GLU A 203 -0.79 -23.15 -4.43
N ASP A 204 -2.09 -23.21 -4.67
CA ASP A 204 -2.70 -23.48 -5.99
C ASP A 204 -2.86 -22.23 -6.86
N SER A 205 -2.22 -21.11 -6.48
CA SER A 205 -2.20 -19.86 -7.25
C SER A 205 -3.59 -19.21 -7.45
N ARG A 206 -4.48 -19.37 -6.47
CA ARG A 206 -5.78 -18.69 -6.37
C ARG A 206 -5.74 -17.54 -5.37
N VAL A 207 -6.61 -16.56 -5.57
CA VAL A 207 -6.82 -15.46 -4.63
C VAL A 207 -7.87 -15.86 -3.60
N TRP A 208 -7.55 -15.62 -2.34
CA TRP A 208 -8.49 -15.69 -1.23
C TRP A 208 -8.54 -14.36 -0.50
N VAL A 209 -9.69 -14.04 0.08
CA VAL A 209 -9.85 -12.87 0.93
C VAL A 209 -10.29 -13.28 2.33
N ASN A 210 -9.59 -12.75 3.33
CA ASN A 210 -9.99 -12.75 4.72
C ASN A 210 -10.55 -11.37 5.07
N TRP A 211 -11.76 -11.30 5.61
CA TRP A 211 -12.40 -10.02 5.90
C TRP A 211 -13.27 -10.08 7.16
N TRP A 212 -13.38 -8.94 7.84
CA TRP A 212 -14.20 -8.79 9.04
C TRP A 212 -15.61 -8.32 8.68
N ASP A 213 -16.64 -9.06 9.10
CA ASP A 213 -18.04 -8.73 8.81
C ASP A 213 -18.71 -7.83 9.86
N GLY A 214 -17.97 -7.43 10.90
CA GLY A 214 -18.51 -6.71 12.06
C GLY A 214 -18.66 -7.60 13.30
N SER A 215 -18.68 -8.93 13.11
CA SER A 215 -18.84 -9.91 14.19
C SER A 215 -17.79 -11.03 14.16
N LYS A 216 -17.36 -11.46 12.98
CA LYS A 216 -16.36 -12.51 12.78
C LYS A 216 -15.54 -12.29 11.51
N TRP A 217 -14.40 -12.98 11.46
CA TRP A 217 -13.58 -13.09 10.28
C TRP A 217 -14.11 -14.19 9.36
N ASN A 218 -14.10 -13.93 8.06
CA ASN A 218 -14.57 -14.87 7.04
C ASN A 218 -13.51 -15.03 5.95
N TRP A 219 -13.39 -16.25 5.43
CA TRP A 219 -12.62 -16.56 4.24
C TRP A 219 -13.54 -16.74 3.03
N SER A 220 -13.15 -16.23 1.87
CA SER A 220 -13.87 -16.44 0.62
C SER A 220 -12.89 -16.66 -0.54
N ASP A 221 -13.10 -17.75 -1.29
CA ASP A 221 -12.35 -18.08 -2.51
C ASP A 221 -12.76 -17.13 -3.64
N GLN A 222 -11.79 -16.42 -4.20
CA GLN A 222 -11.99 -15.57 -5.36
C GLN A 222 -11.57 -16.25 -6.66
N GLY A 223 -10.96 -17.43 -6.56
CA GLY A 223 -10.42 -18.17 -7.68
C GLY A 223 -9.24 -17.48 -8.31
N ALA A 224 -9.10 -17.66 -9.61
CA ALA A 224 -8.10 -17.02 -10.44
C ALA A 224 -8.79 -16.51 -11.72
N PRO A 225 -8.19 -15.57 -12.46
CA PRO A 225 -8.68 -15.23 -13.78
C PRO A 225 -8.78 -16.49 -14.66
N SER A 226 -9.75 -16.50 -15.59
CA SER A 226 -10.07 -17.68 -16.40
C SER A 226 -8.84 -18.24 -17.12
N GLY A 227 -8.45 -19.47 -16.77
CA GLY A 227 -7.30 -20.16 -17.36
C GLY A 227 -5.93 -19.62 -16.95
N GLN A 228 -5.85 -18.66 -16.02
CA GLN A 228 -4.62 -17.96 -15.70
C GLN A 228 -4.32 -17.99 -14.19
N PRO A 229 -3.44 -18.90 -13.72
CA PRO A 229 -3.01 -18.92 -12.33
C PRO A 229 -2.32 -17.60 -11.95
N VAL A 230 -2.48 -17.19 -10.69
CA VAL A 230 -1.90 -15.95 -10.16
C VAL A 230 -0.44 -16.15 -9.76
N LYS A 231 0.43 -15.31 -10.32
CA LYS A 231 1.88 -15.33 -10.06
C LYS A 231 2.27 -14.45 -8.88
N LYS A 232 1.73 -13.23 -8.80
CA LYS A 232 2.09 -12.21 -7.82
C LYS A 232 0.91 -11.29 -7.53
N GLY A 233 0.83 -10.79 -6.29
CA GLY A 233 -0.07 -9.69 -5.96
C GLY A 233 0.50 -8.35 -6.40
N VAL A 234 -0.37 -7.44 -6.84
CA VAL A 234 -0.02 -6.08 -7.25
C VAL A 234 -0.45 -5.07 -6.18
N GLY A 235 -1.61 -5.30 -5.54
CA GLY A 235 -2.12 -4.50 -4.43
C GLY A 235 -3.64 -4.55 -4.33
N ALA A 236 -4.18 -3.97 -3.26
CA ALA A 236 -5.62 -3.87 -3.05
C ALA A 236 -6.01 -2.44 -2.67
N VAL A 237 -7.19 -2.02 -3.13
CA VAL A 237 -7.76 -0.69 -2.84
C VAL A 237 -9.27 -0.79 -2.70
N SER A 238 -9.91 0.24 -2.15
CA SER A 238 -11.35 0.39 -2.18
C SER A 238 -11.80 1.48 -3.13
N VAL A 239 -12.86 1.17 -3.86
CA VAL A 239 -13.48 2.02 -4.87
C VAL A 239 -14.91 2.33 -4.44
N GLN A 240 -15.37 3.56 -4.63
CA GLN A 240 -16.73 4.02 -4.40
C GLN A 240 -17.23 4.82 -5.60
N ASN A 241 -18.50 4.61 -5.95
CA ASN A 241 -19.14 5.26 -7.11
C ASN A 241 -19.52 6.73 -6.84
N ASP A 242 -19.71 7.10 -5.58
CA ASP A 242 -19.95 8.48 -5.13
C ASP A 242 -19.61 8.57 -3.61
N PRO A 243 -19.66 9.76 -2.98
CA PRO A 243 -19.30 9.92 -1.56
C PRO A 243 -20.17 9.17 -0.57
N ASN A 244 -21.42 8.90 -0.92
CA ASN A 244 -22.42 8.27 -0.06
C ASN A 244 -22.62 6.79 -0.37
N ALA A 245 -22.11 6.31 -1.51
CA ALA A 245 -22.13 4.91 -1.87
C ALA A 245 -21.23 4.05 -0.98
N GLN A 246 -21.63 2.80 -0.85
CA GLN A 246 -20.80 1.73 -0.32
C GLN A 246 -19.47 1.63 -1.10
N GLN A 247 -18.38 1.50 -0.35
CA GLN A 247 -17.07 1.18 -0.89
C GLN A 247 -17.00 -0.30 -1.29
N ARG A 248 -16.17 -0.60 -2.29
CA ARG A 248 -16.05 -1.93 -2.88
C ARG A 248 -14.57 -2.28 -3.00
N PRO A 249 -14.15 -3.45 -2.53
CA PRO A 249 -12.75 -3.85 -2.62
C PRO A 249 -12.38 -4.30 -4.04
N TYR A 250 -11.17 -3.92 -4.46
CA TYR A 250 -10.55 -4.28 -5.72
C TYR A 250 -9.16 -4.84 -5.39
N ALA A 251 -8.85 -6.03 -5.91
CA ALA A 251 -7.55 -6.68 -5.77
C ALA A 251 -6.92 -6.88 -7.15
N PHE A 252 -5.72 -6.36 -7.32
CA PHE A 252 -4.95 -6.44 -8.56
C PHE A 252 -3.88 -7.51 -8.43
N VAL A 253 -3.71 -8.27 -9.51
CA VAL A 253 -2.76 -9.38 -9.56
C VAL A 253 -2.06 -9.46 -10.91
N GLN A 254 -0.91 -10.10 -10.92
CA GLN A 254 -0.19 -10.47 -12.12
C GLN A 254 -0.36 -11.97 -12.39
N GLY A 255 -0.74 -12.33 -13.62
CA GLY A 255 -0.74 -13.71 -14.10
C GLY A 255 0.68 -14.23 -14.42
N TYR A 256 0.84 -15.54 -14.58
CA TYR A 256 2.08 -16.13 -15.14
C TYR A 256 2.33 -15.74 -16.59
N ASP A 257 1.31 -15.32 -17.34
CA ASP A 257 1.44 -14.70 -18.65
C ASP A 257 1.90 -13.23 -18.61
N SER A 258 2.24 -12.73 -17.41
CA SER A 258 2.77 -11.39 -17.16
C SER A 258 1.80 -10.25 -17.52
N LYS A 259 0.49 -10.52 -17.47
CA LYS A 259 -0.57 -9.50 -17.59
C LYS A 259 -1.18 -9.12 -16.25
N LEU A 260 -1.81 -7.95 -16.24
CA LEU A 260 -2.55 -7.41 -15.11
C LEU A 260 -4.01 -7.90 -15.14
N TYR A 261 -4.50 -8.34 -14.00
CA TYR A 261 -5.91 -8.69 -13.79
C TYR A 261 -6.44 -7.99 -12.55
N VAL A 262 -7.75 -7.76 -12.53
CA VAL A 262 -8.46 -7.24 -11.36
C VAL A 262 -9.58 -8.19 -10.96
N ASN A 263 -9.62 -8.53 -9.67
CA ASN A 263 -10.75 -9.13 -8.99
C ASN A 263 -11.49 -8.05 -8.21
N TRP A 264 -12.78 -7.88 -8.43
CA TRP A 264 -13.53 -6.78 -7.84
C TRP A 264 -14.96 -7.17 -7.49
N TRP A 265 -15.48 -6.54 -6.44
CA TRP A 265 -16.87 -6.70 -6.01
C TRP A 265 -17.78 -5.68 -6.68
N ASP A 266 -18.84 -6.14 -7.35
CA ASP A 266 -19.80 -5.27 -8.05
C ASP A 266 -21.01 -4.85 -7.20
N GLY A 267 -21.01 -5.21 -5.92
CA GLY A 267 -22.17 -5.03 -5.03
C GLY A 267 -23.01 -6.30 -4.87
N SER A 268 -22.82 -7.30 -5.72
CA SER A 268 -23.62 -8.54 -5.73
C SER A 268 -22.78 -9.80 -5.91
N LYS A 269 -21.71 -9.73 -6.69
CA LYS A 269 -20.77 -10.82 -6.93
C LYS A 269 -19.36 -10.30 -7.18
N TRP A 270 -18.41 -11.22 -7.05
CA TRP A 270 -17.03 -11.00 -7.46
C TRP A 270 -16.87 -11.25 -8.96
N ASN A 271 -16.09 -10.41 -9.62
CA ASN A 271 -15.81 -10.50 -11.04
C ASN A 271 -14.31 -10.44 -11.28
N TRP A 272 -13.87 -11.08 -12.36
CA TRP A 272 -12.52 -10.96 -12.90
C TRP A 272 -12.53 -10.18 -14.21
N SER A 273 -11.53 -9.34 -14.42
CA SER A 273 -11.33 -8.64 -15.69
C SER A 273 -9.84 -8.59 -16.06
N ASP A 274 -9.53 -9.02 -17.28
CA ASP A 274 -8.20 -8.91 -17.88
C ASP A 274 -7.93 -7.47 -18.29
N GLN A 275 -6.88 -6.87 -17.73
CA GLN A 275 -6.44 -5.51 -18.08
C GLN A 275 -5.35 -5.52 -19.14
N GLY A 276 -4.88 -6.70 -19.52
CA GLY A 276 -3.79 -6.89 -20.46
C GLY A 276 -2.46 -6.44 -19.89
N ALA A 277 -1.61 -5.96 -20.78
CA ALA A 277 -0.32 -5.37 -20.46
C ALA A 277 -0.07 -4.18 -21.40
N PRO A 278 0.72 -3.19 -20.98
CA PRO A 278 0.88 -1.95 -21.73
C PRO A 278 1.50 -2.21 -23.10
N GLY A 279 0.76 -1.92 -24.17
CA GLY A 279 1.26 -2.06 -25.55
C GLY A 279 1.70 -3.49 -25.92
N GLY A 280 1.17 -4.52 -25.25
CA GLY A 280 1.57 -5.91 -25.47
C GLY A 280 2.91 -6.32 -24.86
N ARG A 281 3.50 -5.48 -23.99
CA ARG A 281 4.71 -5.80 -23.22
C ARG A 281 4.46 -6.85 -22.15
N LEU A 282 5.52 -7.36 -21.53
CA LEU A 282 5.43 -8.11 -20.28
C LEU A 282 5.51 -7.15 -19.08
N ILE A 283 4.65 -7.35 -18.08
CA ILE A 283 4.83 -6.72 -16.77
C ILE A 283 5.92 -7.50 -16.02
N LEU A 284 6.91 -6.83 -15.47
CA LEU A 284 7.96 -7.45 -14.65
C LEU A 284 7.66 -7.34 -13.17
N ASP A 285 7.21 -6.17 -12.73
CA ASP A 285 6.91 -5.90 -11.32
C ASP A 285 5.82 -4.82 -11.18
N SER A 286 5.25 -4.71 -9.98
CA SER A 286 4.29 -3.69 -9.58
C SER A 286 4.95 -2.65 -8.70
N VAL A 287 4.62 -1.38 -8.93
CA VAL A 287 5.00 -0.26 -8.05
C VAL A 287 3.94 -0.03 -6.97
N GLY A 288 2.65 -0.19 -7.32
CA GLY A 288 1.57 -0.10 -6.34
C GLY A 288 0.22 0.25 -6.97
N VAL A 289 -0.79 0.33 -6.12
CA VAL A 289 -2.16 0.68 -6.48
C VAL A 289 -2.67 1.77 -5.55
N VAL A 290 -3.32 2.78 -6.12
CA VAL A 290 -3.98 3.85 -5.38
C VAL A 290 -5.34 4.18 -5.98
N THR A 291 -6.17 4.87 -5.21
CA THR A 291 -7.40 5.48 -5.72
C THR A 291 -7.36 7.00 -5.60
N MET A 292 -8.01 7.65 -6.56
CA MET A 292 -8.03 9.10 -6.71
C MET A 292 -9.44 9.61 -6.93
N LYS A 293 -9.73 10.84 -6.51
CA LYS A 293 -10.95 11.56 -6.84
C LYS A 293 -10.62 12.87 -7.55
N ASP A 294 -11.36 13.18 -8.60
CA ASP A 294 -11.23 14.46 -9.32
C ASP A 294 -11.74 15.64 -8.48
N ASP A 295 -12.73 15.39 -7.62
CA ASP A 295 -13.26 16.33 -6.64
C ASP A 295 -13.93 15.55 -5.48
N PRO A 296 -14.32 16.20 -4.37
CA PRO A 296 -14.87 15.51 -3.20
C PRO A 296 -16.13 14.69 -3.47
N ASN A 297 -16.89 15.07 -4.50
CA ASN A 297 -18.15 14.46 -4.90
C ASN A 297 -17.99 13.43 -6.02
N ALA A 298 -16.78 13.28 -6.58
CA ALA A 298 -16.51 12.32 -7.62
C ALA A 298 -16.43 10.87 -7.09
N PHE A 299 -16.67 9.92 -8.00
CA PHE A 299 -16.29 8.53 -7.81
C PHE A 299 -14.77 8.41 -7.66
N THR A 300 -14.32 7.37 -6.96
CA THR A 300 -12.89 7.07 -6.91
C THR A 300 -12.45 6.29 -8.15
N ARG A 301 -11.28 6.63 -8.68
CA ARG A 301 -10.64 5.97 -9.80
C ARG A 301 -9.43 5.18 -9.33
N PRO A 302 -9.37 3.86 -9.54
CA PRO A 302 -8.14 3.10 -9.33
C PRO A 302 -7.08 3.44 -10.39
N TYR A 303 -5.84 3.55 -9.93
CA TYR A 303 -4.62 3.66 -10.72
C TYR A 303 -3.64 2.58 -10.28
N VAL A 304 -3.13 1.82 -11.22
CA VAL A 304 -2.19 0.71 -11.00
C VAL A 304 -0.90 1.03 -11.73
N PHE A 305 0.20 1.10 -10.99
CA PHE A 305 1.52 1.40 -11.53
C PHE A 305 2.36 0.13 -11.60
N VAL A 306 2.96 -0.12 -12.77
CA VAL A 306 3.75 -1.32 -13.06
C VAL A 306 5.02 -0.98 -13.83
N LEU A 307 6.00 -1.87 -13.75
CA LEU A 307 7.22 -1.82 -14.54
C LEU A 307 7.12 -2.81 -15.70
N GLY A 308 7.38 -2.33 -16.91
CA GLY A 308 7.47 -3.16 -18.11
C GLY A 308 8.83 -3.86 -18.27
N ASP A 309 8.89 -4.80 -19.20
CA ASP A 309 10.12 -5.46 -19.66
C ASP A 309 11.20 -4.54 -20.23
N ASP A 310 10.84 -3.30 -20.53
CA ASP A 310 11.74 -2.24 -20.98
C ASP A 310 12.16 -1.28 -19.86
N SER A 311 11.98 -1.67 -18.60
CA SER A 311 12.32 -0.89 -17.41
C SER A 311 11.64 0.48 -17.34
N LYS A 312 10.46 0.62 -17.97
CA LYS A 312 9.65 1.85 -17.90
C LYS A 312 8.47 1.70 -16.96
N LEU A 313 8.08 2.83 -16.38
CA LEU A 313 6.86 2.96 -15.60
C LEU A 313 5.66 3.06 -16.54
N TYR A 314 4.63 2.29 -16.25
CA TYR A 314 3.33 2.34 -16.90
C TYR A 314 2.23 2.50 -15.86
N VAL A 315 1.12 3.11 -16.27
CA VAL A 315 -0.08 3.22 -15.46
C VAL A 315 -1.28 2.66 -16.19
N ASN A 316 -2.05 1.83 -15.50
CA ASN A 316 -3.39 1.40 -15.89
C ASN A 316 -4.42 2.07 -14.99
N TRP A 317 -5.45 2.70 -15.55
CA TRP A 317 -6.46 3.39 -14.76
C TRP A 317 -7.85 3.29 -15.36
N TRP A 318 -8.84 3.41 -14.49
CA TRP A 318 -10.25 3.49 -14.87
C TRP A 318 -10.67 4.96 -15.02
N ASP A 319 -11.23 5.34 -16.17
CA ASP A 319 -11.69 6.71 -16.43
C ASP A 319 -13.17 6.96 -16.11
N GLY A 320 -13.90 5.95 -15.63
CA GLY A 320 -15.35 5.99 -15.45
C GLY A 320 -16.12 5.18 -16.50
N SER A 321 -15.49 4.88 -17.62
CA SER A 321 -16.10 4.18 -18.76
C SER A 321 -15.27 2.99 -19.27
N LYS A 322 -13.94 3.11 -19.24
CA LYS A 322 -13.02 2.07 -19.69
C LYS A 322 -11.69 2.14 -18.93
N TRP A 323 -10.96 1.04 -19.03
CA TRP A 323 -9.57 0.96 -18.59
C TRP A 323 -8.65 1.49 -19.69
N ASN A 324 -7.64 2.25 -19.28
CA ASN A 324 -6.65 2.85 -20.17
C ASN A 324 -5.24 2.49 -19.72
N TRP A 325 -4.30 2.53 -20.67
CA TRP A 325 -2.88 2.39 -20.42
C TRP A 325 -2.12 3.61 -20.93
N ALA A 326 -1.11 4.03 -20.18
CA ALA A 326 -0.20 5.09 -20.58
C ALA A 326 1.22 4.80 -20.10
N ALA A 327 2.18 5.09 -20.96
CA ALA A 327 3.59 5.09 -20.60
C ALA A 327 3.92 6.36 -19.83
N GLN A 328 4.55 6.21 -18.66
CA GLN A 328 5.16 7.31 -17.90
C GLN A 328 6.66 7.44 -18.19
N GLY A 329 7.23 6.43 -18.84
CA GLY A 329 8.62 6.42 -19.26
C GLY A 329 9.56 6.12 -18.08
N THR A 330 10.75 6.71 -18.14
CA THR A 330 11.75 6.67 -17.07
C THR A 330 12.12 8.10 -16.68
N PRO A 331 12.72 8.29 -15.50
CA PRO A 331 13.35 9.56 -15.19
C PRO A 331 14.42 9.93 -16.23
N PRO A 332 14.65 11.23 -16.50
CA PRO A 332 15.62 11.67 -17.50
C PRO A 332 17.02 11.09 -17.26
N GLY A 333 17.55 10.35 -18.25
CA GLY A 333 18.89 9.77 -18.17
C GLY A 333 19.06 8.59 -17.20
N ARG A 334 17.96 8.02 -16.69
CA ARG A 334 17.98 6.91 -15.74
C ARG A 334 17.24 5.68 -16.24
N VAL A 335 17.56 4.54 -15.63
CA VAL A 335 16.82 3.28 -15.77
C VAL A 335 16.13 2.98 -14.46
N ILE A 336 14.85 2.59 -14.52
CA ILE A 336 14.17 2.11 -13.30
C ILE A 336 14.62 0.68 -13.06
N GLU A 337 15.30 0.48 -11.93
CA GLU A 337 15.86 -0.82 -11.56
C GLU A 337 14.90 -1.60 -10.65
N ARG A 338 14.21 -0.89 -9.74
CA ARG A 338 13.41 -1.50 -8.69
C ARG A 338 12.08 -0.76 -8.50
N PRO A 339 10.99 -1.50 -8.19
CA PRO A 339 9.71 -0.87 -7.87
C PRO A 339 9.80 -0.13 -6.53
N GLY A 340 8.94 0.88 -6.35
CA GLY A 340 8.81 1.61 -5.09
C GLY A 340 7.42 1.47 -4.47
N GLU A 341 6.76 2.61 -4.28
CA GLU A 341 5.45 2.75 -3.63
C GLU A 341 4.56 3.71 -4.40
N THR A 342 3.26 3.69 -4.08
CA THR A 342 2.30 4.68 -4.58
C THR A 342 1.57 5.34 -3.42
N LEU A 343 1.23 6.63 -3.58
CA LEU A 343 0.32 7.32 -2.66
C LEU A 343 -0.59 8.30 -3.41
N THR A 344 -1.66 8.72 -2.74
CA THR A 344 -2.63 9.71 -3.21
C THR A 344 -2.36 11.03 -2.49
N MET A 345 -2.16 12.10 -3.23
CA MET A 345 -1.97 13.47 -2.72
C MET A 345 -3.19 14.35 -2.94
N GLN A 346 -3.42 15.30 -2.04
CA GLN A 346 -4.50 16.28 -2.08
C GLN A 346 -4.07 17.57 -1.38
N ASP A 347 -4.15 18.69 -2.09
CA ASP A 347 -3.65 19.99 -1.59
C ASP A 347 -4.60 20.66 -0.59
N ASN A 348 -5.89 20.33 -0.62
CA ASN A 348 -6.90 20.74 0.36
C ASN A 348 -8.18 19.89 0.16
N PRO A 349 -9.14 19.89 1.11
CA PRO A 349 -10.32 19.03 1.02
C PRO A 349 -11.17 19.18 -0.24
N SER A 350 -11.08 20.31 -0.96
CA SER A 350 -11.82 20.58 -2.20
C SER A 350 -11.01 20.33 -3.47
N ALA A 351 -9.71 20.06 -3.36
CA ALA A 351 -8.83 19.87 -4.50
C ALA A 351 -8.95 18.46 -5.10
N ALA A 352 -8.71 18.39 -6.41
CA ALA A 352 -8.46 17.15 -7.11
C ALA A 352 -7.28 16.41 -6.49
N GLN A 353 -7.49 15.12 -6.26
CA GLN A 353 -6.43 14.25 -5.77
C GLN A 353 -5.51 13.84 -6.92
N ARG A 354 -4.22 13.65 -6.64
CA ARG A 354 -3.20 13.20 -7.61
C ARG A 354 -2.40 11.99 -7.18
N PRO A 355 -2.18 11.01 -8.08
CA PRO A 355 -1.34 9.86 -7.77
C PRO A 355 0.15 10.23 -7.84
N TYR A 356 0.91 9.67 -6.93
CA TYR A 356 2.37 9.72 -6.89
C TYR A 356 2.87 8.29 -6.97
N ALA A 357 3.83 8.03 -7.85
CA ALA A 357 4.49 6.74 -8.00
C ALA A 357 5.99 6.91 -7.79
N PHE A 358 6.51 6.29 -6.73
CA PHE A 358 7.91 6.29 -6.39
C PHE A 358 8.59 5.05 -6.97
N VAL A 359 9.81 5.21 -7.47
CA VAL A 359 10.62 4.14 -8.03
C VAL A 359 12.09 4.36 -7.65
N ILE A 360 12.89 3.30 -7.75
CA ILE A 360 14.32 3.36 -7.47
C ILE A 360 15.09 3.12 -8.77
N THR A 361 16.03 4.01 -9.07
CA THR A 361 16.81 4.00 -10.30
C THR A 361 18.16 3.31 -10.13
N ASP A 362 18.90 3.18 -11.23
CA ASP A 362 20.21 2.53 -11.34
C ASP A 362 21.32 3.20 -10.49
N ASP A 363 21.15 4.47 -10.13
CA ASP A 363 21.99 5.20 -9.18
C ASP A 363 21.55 5.01 -7.71
N SER A 364 20.51 4.21 -7.46
CA SER A 364 19.90 3.98 -6.15
C SER A 364 19.26 5.23 -5.52
N ASP A 365 18.89 6.22 -6.30
CA ASP A 365 18.09 7.34 -5.85
C ASP A 365 16.60 6.99 -5.84
N LEU A 366 15.84 7.66 -4.97
CA LEU A 366 14.37 7.63 -5.01
C LEU A 366 13.87 8.66 -6.02
N TYR A 367 13.14 8.25 -7.04
CA TYR A 367 12.44 9.16 -7.95
C TYR A 367 10.94 9.10 -7.74
N VAL A 368 10.28 10.23 -7.97
CA VAL A 368 8.81 10.30 -8.00
C VAL A 368 8.31 10.74 -9.37
N ASN A 369 7.36 9.98 -9.90
CA ASN A 369 6.50 10.38 -11.00
C ASN A 369 5.17 10.87 -10.42
N TRP A 370 4.77 12.09 -10.77
CA TRP A 370 3.55 12.69 -10.24
C TRP A 370 2.83 13.57 -11.26
N TRP A 371 1.53 13.72 -11.10
CA TRP A 371 0.71 14.59 -11.94
C TRP A 371 0.71 16.02 -11.42
N SER A 372 1.36 16.94 -12.14
CA SER A 372 1.39 18.37 -11.81
C SER A 372 0.15 19.08 -12.35
N LEU A 373 -0.51 19.86 -11.49
CA LEU A 373 -1.46 20.88 -11.90
C LEU A 373 -0.67 22.15 -12.20
N ALA A 374 -1.04 22.85 -13.27
CA ALA A 374 -0.30 24.00 -13.81
C ALA A 374 -0.11 25.13 -12.81
#